data_AF-A0A3D5DI79-F1
#
_entry.id   AF-A0A3D5DI79-F1
#
_cell.length_a   1.000
_cell.length_b   1.000
_cell.length_c   1.000
_cell.angle_alpha   90.00
_cell.angle_beta   90.00
_cell.angle_gamma   90.00
#
_symmetry.space_group_name_H-M   'P 1'
#
loop_
_entity.id
_entity.type
_entity.pdbx_description
1 polymer ?
#
loop_
_entity_poly.entity_id
_entity_poly.type
_entity_poly.pdbx_seq_one_letter_code
_entity_poly.pdbx_strand_id
1 'polypeptide(L)'
;MRKGRQADSARRRQRVIAAINRASADGTEISVSSIARAASVDRTFLYRHRDLLAQVHALEAAPTAAAGSTSGPAVTRESLQADLLAAHERTARLSARIQQLEKRLSEALGGQAWRESGLGAPADIDVLTQKITYLEQQAADLRLQLEERDDD
;
A
#
# COMPACT_ATOMS: atom_id res chain seq x y z
N MET A 1 -55.33 0.14 -8.64
CA MET A 1 -54.04 -0.60 -8.58
C MET A 1 -52.83 0.20 -8.08
N ARG A 2 -52.59 1.47 -8.49
CA ARG A 2 -51.39 2.25 -8.07
C ARG A 2 -51.33 2.63 -6.58
N LYS A 3 -52.46 3.03 -5.98
CA LYS A 3 -52.55 3.43 -4.55
C LYS A 3 -52.26 2.29 -3.57
N GLY A 4 -52.72 1.06 -3.89
CA GLY A 4 -52.47 -0.13 -3.06
C GLY A 4 -50.99 -0.52 -3.01
N ARG A 5 -50.27 -0.40 -4.15
CA ARG A 5 -48.82 -0.66 -4.20
C ARG A 5 -48.01 0.39 -3.42
N GLN A 6 -48.43 1.65 -3.45
CA GLN A 6 -47.77 2.71 -2.66
C GLN A 6 -47.96 2.50 -1.15
N ALA A 7 -49.18 2.11 -0.73
CA ALA A 7 -49.45 1.79 0.67
C ALA A 7 -48.65 0.57 1.17
N ASP A 8 -48.49 -0.46 0.33
CA ASP A 8 -47.67 -1.63 0.65
C ASP A 8 -46.17 -1.26 0.78
N SER A 9 -45.63 -0.48 -0.15
CA SER A 9 -44.26 0.02 -0.06
C SER A 9 -44.01 0.87 1.19
N ALA A 10 -44.97 1.71 1.58
CA ALA A 10 -44.87 2.52 2.79
C ALA A 10 -44.84 1.65 4.06
N ARG A 11 -45.69 0.61 4.13
CA ARG A 11 -45.69 -0.35 5.25
C ARG A 11 -44.39 -1.15 5.34
N ARG A 12 -43.86 -1.60 4.20
CA ARG A 12 -42.55 -2.29 4.14
C ARG A 12 -41.42 -1.37 4.61
N ARG A 13 -41.42 -0.11 4.18
CA ARG A 13 -40.46 0.91 4.62
C ARG A 13 -40.52 1.12 6.14
N GLN A 14 -41.73 1.27 6.70
CA GLN A 14 -41.89 1.47 8.14
C GLN A 14 -41.36 0.28 8.96
N ARG A 15 -41.57 -0.95 8.49
CA ARG A 15 -41.02 -2.15 9.13
C ARG A 15 -39.50 -2.19 9.09
N VAL A 16 -38.88 -1.76 7.99
CA VAL A 16 -37.40 -1.66 7.89
C VAL A 16 -36.86 -0.65 8.89
N ILE A 17 -37.45 0.55 8.96
CA ILE A 17 -37.03 1.59 9.92
C ILE A 17 -37.15 1.07 11.36
N ALA A 18 -38.26 0.40 11.69
CA ALA A 18 -38.45 -0.18 13.02
C ALA A 18 -37.42 -1.28 13.34
N ALA A 19 -37.06 -2.11 12.34
CA ALA A 19 -36.04 -3.14 12.50
C ALA A 19 -34.64 -2.54 12.71
N ILE A 20 -34.31 -1.46 11.98
CA ILE A 20 -33.06 -0.71 12.16
C ILE A 20 -32.97 -0.14 13.58
N ASN A 21 -34.02 0.54 14.05
CA ASN A 21 -34.03 1.13 15.39
C ASN A 21 -33.88 0.07 16.50
N ARG A 22 -34.52 -1.10 16.32
CA ARG A 22 -34.40 -2.21 17.27
C ARG A 22 -32.99 -2.81 17.27
N ALA A 23 -32.41 -3.05 16.09
CA ALA A 23 -31.06 -3.58 15.98
C ALA A 23 -30.02 -2.64 16.61
N SER A 24 -30.23 -1.32 16.50
CA SER A 24 -29.42 -0.29 17.14
C SER A 24 -29.56 -0.30 18.68
N ALA A 25 -30.78 -0.48 19.19
CA ALA A 25 -31.04 -0.53 20.64
C ALA A 25 -30.52 -1.81 21.31
N ASP A 26 -30.63 -2.95 20.64
CA ASP A 26 -30.28 -4.27 21.18
C ASP A 26 -28.78 -4.61 20.99
N GLY A 27 -28.03 -3.77 20.26
CA GLY A 27 -26.60 -4.01 19.98
C GLY A 27 -26.32 -5.24 19.11
N THR A 28 -27.33 -5.79 18.45
CA THR A 28 -27.20 -6.97 17.59
C THR A 28 -26.45 -6.65 16.30
N GLU A 29 -25.83 -7.65 15.67
CA GLU A 29 -25.13 -7.50 14.40
C GLU A 29 -26.01 -6.84 13.31
N ILE A 30 -25.61 -5.62 12.93
CA ILE A 30 -26.29 -4.79 11.94
C ILE A 30 -25.74 -5.15 10.56
N SER A 31 -26.52 -5.92 9.79
CA SER A 31 -26.23 -6.24 8.39
C SER A 31 -27.48 -6.10 7.53
N VAL A 32 -27.29 -5.90 6.22
CA VAL A 32 -28.40 -5.84 5.25
C VAL A 32 -29.27 -7.11 5.32
N SER A 33 -28.64 -8.28 5.54
CA SER A 33 -29.34 -9.55 5.65
C SER A 33 -30.15 -9.70 6.94
N SER A 34 -29.58 -9.28 8.08
CA SER A 34 -30.26 -9.39 9.38
C SER A 34 -31.46 -8.44 9.44
N ILE A 35 -31.33 -7.23 8.90
CA ILE A 35 -32.40 -6.22 8.87
C ILE A 35 -33.53 -6.61 7.90
N ALA A 36 -33.20 -7.16 6.72
CA ALA A 36 -34.19 -7.67 5.78
C ALA A 36 -35.07 -8.76 6.42
N ARG A 37 -34.43 -9.70 7.13
CA ARG A 37 -35.11 -10.77 7.87
C ARG A 37 -35.99 -10.21 8.98
N ALA A 38 -35.45 -9.33 9.82
CA ALA A 38 -36.17 -8.71 10.94
C ALA A 38 -37.38 -7.86 10.48
N ALA A 39 -37.26 -7.17 9.35
CA ALA A 39 -38.35 -6.41 8.75
C ALA A 39 -39.35 -7.29 7.97
N SER A 40 -39.03 -8.57 7.74
CA SER A 40 -39.77 -9.49 6.86
C SER A 40 -39.97 -8.92 5.46
N VAL A 41 -38.86 -8.50 4.82
CA VAL A 41 -38.80 -7.95 3.47
C VAL A 41 -37.63 -8.59 2.70
N ASP A 42 -37.73 -8.69 1.38
CA ASP A 42 -36.65 -9.16 0.51
C ASP A 42 -35.45 -8.19 0.47
N ARG A 43 -34.21 -8.71 0.37
CA ARG A 43 -32.98 -7.91 0.23
C ARG A 43 -33.03 -6.96 -0.97
N THR A 44 -33.65 -7.37 -2.08
CA THR A 44 -33.80 -6.54 -3.28
C THR A 44 -34.56 -5.24 -2.99
N PHE A 45 -35.46 -5.23 -2.00
CA PHE A 45 -36.13 -4.00 -1.56
C PHE A 45 -35.14 -3.00 -0.97
N LEU A 46 -34.23 -3.44 -0.11
CA LEU A 46 -33.21 -2.57 0.48
C LEU A 46 -32.26 -2.02 -0.58
N TYR A 47 -31.82 -2.85 -1.54
CA TYR A 47 -30.97 -2.38 -2.64
C TYR A 47 -31.66 -1.35 -3.55
N ARG A 48 -32.99 -1.43 -3.69
CA ARG A 48 -33.78 -0.45 -4.44
C ARG A 48 -33.97 0.87 -3.69
N HIS A 49 -33.79 0.87 -2.38
CA HIS A 49 -33.97 2.02 -1.48
C HIS A 49 -32.62 2.45 -0.88
N ARG A 50 -31.88 3.26 -1.65
CA ARG A 50 -30.51 3.69 -1.30
C ARG A 50 -30.42 4.43 0.03
N ASP A 51 -31.49 5.13 0.41
CA ASP A 51 -31.61 5.83 1.70
C ASP A 51 -31.61 4.87 2.89
N LEU A 52 -32.40 3.79 2.81
CA LEU A 52 -32.43 2.76 3.84
C LEU A 52 -31.09 2.00 3.91
N LEU A 53 -30.52 1.70 2.75
CA LEU A 53 -29.22 1.03 2.66
C LEU A 53 -28.08 1.89 3.24
N ALA A 54 -28.11 3.21 3.00
CA ALA A 54 -27.17 4.14 3.60
C ALA A 54 -27.28 4.19 5.14
N GLN A 55 -28.50 4.11 5.68
CA GLN A 55 -28.71 4.04 7.15
C GLN A 55 -28.15 2.74 7.74
N VAL A 56 -28.34 1.61 7.07
CA VAL A 56 -27.76 0.33 7.50
C VAL A 56 -26.24 0.41 7.53
N HIS A 57 -25.61 0.90 6.46
CA HIS A 57 -24.14 1.03 6.42
C HIS A 57 -23.59 2.07 7.38
N ALA A 58 -24.31 3.17 7.62
CA ALA A 58 -23.91 4.17 8.62
C ALA A 58 -23.88 3.57 10.03
N LEU A 59 -24.83 2.69 10.35
CA LEU A 59 -24.88 1.97 11.63
C LEU A 59 -23.88 0.81 11.72
N GLU A 60 -23.61 0.13 10.61
CA GLU A 60 -22.55 -0.89 10.50
C GLU A 60 -21.16 -0.27 10.67
N ALA A 61 -20.95 0.95 10.15
CA ALA A 61 -19.71 1.71 10.30
C ALA A 61 -19.61 2.46 11.64
N ALA A 62 -20.72 2.64 12.35
CA ALA A 62 -20.70 3.23 13.68
C ALA A 62 -20.08 2.20 14.65
N PRO A 63 -19.09 2.60 15.47
CA PRO A 63 -18.57 1.70 16.50
C PRO A 63 -19.73 1.32 17.43
N THR A 64 -20.04 0.03 17.51
CA THR A 64 -21.02 -0.52 18.46
C THR A 64 -20.63 -0.08 19.86
N ALA A 65 -21.28 0.98 20.36
CA ALA A 65 -21.33 1.27 21.78
C ALA A 65 -22.08 0.09 22.40
N ALA A 66 -21.31 -0.89 22.87
CA ALA A 66 -21.82 -2.12 23.43
C ALA A 66 -22.82 -1.78 24.56
N ALA A 67 -24.11 -1.85 24.23
CA ALA A 67 -25.14 -2.05 25.22
C ALA A 67 -24.95 -3.47 25.75
N GLY A 68 -24.32 -3.57 26.93
CA GLY A 68 -24.15 -4.83 27.65
C GLY A 68 -22.87 -5.59 27.32
N SER A 69 -21.73 -5.11 27.82
CA SER A 69 -20.58 -5.98 28.04
C SER A 69 -20.31 -6.08 29.54
N THR A 70 -20.48 -7.31 30.01
CA THR A 70 -19.84 -7.91 31.17
C THR A 70 -18.52 -7.21 31.52
N SER A 71 -18.41 -6.82 32.79
CA SER A 71 -17.27 -6.21 33.43
C SER A 71 -15.97 -7.01 33.19
N GLY A 72 -15.23 -6.66 32.15
CA GLY A 72 -13.77 -6.72 32.12
C GLY A 72 -13.23 -5.31 32.37
N PRO A 73 -11.96 -5.14 32.78
CA PRO A 73 -11.39 -3.82 32.99
C PRO A 73 -11.54 -3.02 31.70
N ALA A 74 -12.39 -2.00 31.72
CA ALA A 74 -12.61 -1.12 30.58
C ALA A 74 -11.26 -0.50 30.21
N VAL A 75 -10.77 -0.82 29.00
CA VAL A 75 -9.52 -0.26 28.49
C VAL A 75 -9.66 1.26 28.55
N THR A 76 -8.82 1.90 29.36
CA THR A 76 -8.93 3.34 29.59
C THR A 76 -8.51 4.10 28.34
N ARG A 77 -9.03 5.32 28.19
CA ARG A 77 -8.68 6.20 27.08
C ARG A 77 -7.16 6.43 27.01
N GLU A 78 -6.52 6.49 28.17
CA GLU A 78 -5.08 6.64 28.33
C GLU A 78 -4.32 5.43 27.78
N SER A 79 -4.82 4.21 28.01
CA SER A 79 -4.23 2.98 27.44
C SER A 79 -4.31 2.99 25.92
N LEU A 80 -5.46 3.35 25.35
CA LEU A 80 -5.62 3.44 23.89
C LEU A 80 -4.72 4.52 23.28
N GLN A 81 -4.56 5.65 23.96
CA GLN A 81 -3.67 6.72 23.51
C GLN A 81 -2.20 6.27 23.56
N ALA A 82 -1.80 5.56 24.61
CA ALA A 82 -0.46 4.97 24.71
C ALA A 82 -0.21 3.94 23.60
N ASP A 83 -1.18 3.09 23.31
CA ASP A 83 -1.09 2.09 22.23
C ASP A 83 -0.98 2.74 20.84
N LEU A 84 -1.73 3.83 20.61
CA LEU A 84 -1.62 4.61 19.37
C LEU A 84 -0.23 5.23 19.21
N LEU A 85 0.31 5.84 20.26
CA LEU A 85 1.67 6.39 20.24
C LEU A 85 2.71 5.30 19.97
N ALA A 86 2.62 4.17 20.67
CA ALA A 86 3.50 3.03 20.46
C ALA A 86 3.39 2.44 19.04
N ALA A 87 2.19 2.43 18.45
CA ALA A 87 1.99 2.03 17.06
C ALA A 87 2.63 3.03 16.09
N HIS A 88 2.46 4.34 16.30
CA HIS A 88 3.08 5.37 15.47
C HIS A 88 4.62 5.31 15.52
N GLU A 89 5.22 5.11 16.69
CA GLU A 89 6.66 4.93 16.82
C GLU A 89 7.18 3.67 16.12
N ARG A 90 6.43 2.57 16.18
CA ARG A 90 6.77 1.35 15.43
C ARG A 90 6.72 1.60 13.93
N THR A 91 5.69 2.27 13.43
CA THR A 91 5.58 2.65 12.01
C THR A 91 6.74 3.54 11.58
N ALA A 92 7.09 4.56 12.37
CA ALA A 92 8.22 5.45 12.07
C ALA A 92 9.55 4.67 11.96
N ARG A 93 9.81 3.76 12.91
CA ARG A 93 11.01 2.91 12.89
C ARG A 93 11.06 1.99 11.68
N LEU A 94 9.93 1.37 11.32
CA LEU A 94 9.84 0.51 10.15
C LEU A 94 10.07 1.30 8.85
N SER A 95 9.45 2.47 8.72
CA SER A 95 9.64 3.34 7.54
C SER A 95 11.11 3.78 7.39
N ALA A 96 11.78 4.16 8.48
CA ALA A 96 13.21 4.50 8.45
C ALA A 96 14.07 3.30 8.03
N ARG A 97 13.72 2.09 8.47
CA ARG A 97 14.43 0.87 8.08
C ARG A 97 14.23 0.53 6.61
N ILE A 98 13.01 0.69 6.09
CA ILE A 98 12.70 0.52 4.67
C ILE A 98 13.57 1.46 3.84
N GLN A 99 13.58 2.75 4.15
CA GLN A 99 14.42 3.75 3.44
C GLN A 99 15.91 3.40 3.47
N GLN A 100 16.42 2.92 4.62
CA GLN A 100 17.81 2.49 4.73
C GLN A 100 18.11 1.27 3.84
N LEU A 101 17.19 0.30 3.79
CA LEU A 101 17.35 -0.90 2.96
C LEU A 101 17.25 -0.56 1.47
N GLU A 102 16.32 0.31 1.09
CA GLU A 102 16.20 0.83 -0.28
C GLU A 102 17.50 1.52 -0.72
N LYS A 103 18.05 2.42 0.12
CA LYS A 103 19.33 3.07 -0.17
C LYS A 103 20.46 2.07 -0.38
N ARG A 104 20.59 1.08 0.52
CA ARG A 104 21.63 0.02 0.40
C ARG A 104 21.43 -0.83 -0.84
N LEU A 105 20.18 -1.11 -1.21
CA LEU A 105 19.86 -1.85 -2.42
C LEU A 105 20.23 -1.05 -3.66
N SER A 106 19.88 0.23 -3.72
CA SER A 106 20.29 1.13 -4.81
C SER A 106 21.80 1.23 -4.94
N GLU A 107 22.54 1.34 -3.83
CA GLU A 107 24.01 1.34 -3.83
C GLU A 107 24.58 0.01 -4.36
N ALA A 108 24.06 -1.12 -3.90
CA ALA A 108 24.50 -2.44 -4.34
C ALA A 108 24.23 -2.67 -5.83
N LEU A 109 23.02 -2.33 -6.30
CA LEU A 109 22.63 -2.44 -7.71
C LEU A 109 23.41 -1.44 -8.57
N GLY A 110 23.63 -0.21 -8.09
CA GLY A 110 24.48 0.78 -8.76
C GLY A 110 25.92 0.29 -8.91
N GLY A 111 26.49 -0.29 -7.86
CA GLY A 111 27.83 -0.87 -7.90
C GLY A 111 27.93 -2.14 -8.76
N GLN A 112 26.86 -2.92 -8.88
CA GLN A 112 26.80 -4.06 -9.80
C GLN A 112 26.69 -3.58 -11.25
N ALA A 113 25.76 -2.67 -11.54
CA ALA A 113 25.60 -2.09 -12.88
C ALA A 113 26.87 -1.36 -13.34
N TRP A 114 27.59 -0.68 -12.43
CA TRP A 114 28.87 -0.04 -12.73
C TRP A 114 29.99 -1.04 -13.08
N ARG A 115 29.99 -2.22 -12.45
CA ARG A 115 30.95 -3.30 -12.76
C ARG A 115 30.58 -4.02 -14.06
N GLU A 116 29.30 -4.31 -14.28
CA GLU A 116 28.80 -5.01 -15.46
C GLU A 116 28.81 -4.15 -16.72
N SER A 117 28.73 -2.81 -16.58
CA SER A 117 28.81 -1.88 -17.72
C SER A 117 30.21 -1.74 -18.30
N GLY A 118 31.24 -2.33 -17.68
CA GLY A 118 32.63 -2.21 -18.12
C GLY A 118 33.24 -0.82 -17.88
N LEU A 119 32.55 0.06 -17.13
CA LEU A 119 33.02 1.40 -16.73
C LEU A 119 33.71 1.41 -15.35
N GLY A 120 33.67 0.30 -14.61
CA GLY A 120 34.55 0.05 -13.48
C GLY A 120 36.01 0.01 -13.92
N ALA A 121 36.93 0.49 -13.07
CA ALA A 121 38.38 0.56 -13.35
C ALA A 121 38.85 -0.68 -14.13
N PRO A 122 39.18 -0.55 -15.42
CA PRO A 122 39.53 -1.72 -16.21
C PRO A 122 40.95 -2.12 -15.84
N ALA A 123 41.15 -3.38 -15.48
CA ALA A 123 42.48 -3.97 -15.47
C ALA A 123 43.22 -3.78 -16.82
N ASP A 124 42.47 -3.50 -17.89
CA ASP A 124 42.99 -3.35 -19.25
C ASP A 124 43.37 -1.92 -19.65
N ILE A 125 42.99 -0.85 -18.95
CA ILE A 125 43.40 0.52 -19.36
C ILE A 125 44.91 0.70 -19.20
N ASP A 126 45.48 0.22 -18.10
CA ASP A 126 46.92 0.31 -17.86
C ASP A 126 47.70 -0.56 -18.87
N VAL A 127 47.18 -1.74 -19.20
CA VAL A 127 47.75 -2.63 -20.22
C VAL A 127 47.67 -2.02 -21.62
N LEU A 128 46.53 -1.40 -21.97
CA LEU A 128 46.36 -0.67 -23.22
C LEU A 128 47.30 0.53 -23.30
N THR A 129 47.46 1.27 -22.21
CA THR A 129 48.38 2.42 -22.14
C THR A 129 49.83 1.97 -22.34
N GLN A 130 50.26 0.90 -21.67
CA GLN A 130 51.59 0.31 -21.88
C GLN A 130 51.79 -0.16 -23.33
N LYS A 131 50.76 -0.75 -23.94
CA LYS A 131 50.82 -1.21 -25.33
C LYS A 131 50.88 -0.04 -26.32
N ILE A 132 50.17 1.05 -26.05
CA ILE A 132 50.25 2.28 -26.85
C ILE A 132 51.66 2.84 -26.79
N THR A 133 52.24 2.99 -25.58
CA THR A 133 53.61 3.51 -25.43
C THR A 133 54.64 2.62 -26.12
N TYR A 134 54.49 1.30 -26.06
CA TYR A 134 55.37 0.36 -26.77
C TYR A 134 55.28 0.51 -28.30
N LEU A 135 54.06 0.63 -28.84
CA LEU A 135 53.86 0.80 -30.28
C LEU A 135 54.37 2.16 -30.77
N GLU A 136 54.25 3.21 -29.97
CA GLU A 136 54.80 4.53 -30.27
C GLU A 136 56.33 4.50 -30.37
N GLN A 137 57.01 3.81 -29.44
CA GLN A 137 58.45 3.60 -29.49
C GLN A 137 58.87 2.82 -30.74
N GLN A 138 58.18 1.72 -31.02
CA GLN A 138 58.47 0.92 -32.21
C GLN A 138 58.29 1.71 -33.51
N ALA A 139 57.27 2.57 -33.58
CA ALA A 139 57.05 3.44 -34.73
C ALA A 139 58.13 4.52 -34.88
N ALA A 140 58.64 5.06 -33.77
CA ALA A 140 59.76 6.01 -33.80
C ALA A 140 61.06 5.34 -34.27
N ASP A 141 61.37 4.16 -33.75
CA ASP A 141 62.57 3.39 -34.12
C ASP A 141 62.55 3.01 -35.60
N LEU A 142 61.41 2.56 -36.11
CA LEU A 142 61.26 2.22 -37.53
C LEU A 142 61.38 3.43 -38.45
N ARG A 143 60.92 4.62 -38.01
CA ARG A 143 61.13 5.86 -38.78
C ARG A 143 62.59 6.22 -38.86
N LEU A 144 63.32 6.13 -37.73
CA LEU A 144 64.75 6.40 -37.71
C LEU A 144 65.52 5.45 -38.64
N GLN A 145 65.18 4.16 -38.65
CA GLN A 145 65.79 3.17 -39.56
C GLN A 145 65.50 3.44 -41.04
N LEU A 146 64.38 4.09 -41.36
CA LEU A 146 64.08 4.49 -42.74
C LEU A 146 64.85 5.76 -43.13
N GLU A 147 64.94 6.75 -42.24
CA GLU A 147 65.75 7.94 -42.44
C GLU A 147 67.23 7.59 -42.67
N GLU A 148 67.78 6.68 -41.84
CA GLU A 148 69.15 6.18 -42.01
C GLU A 148 69.37 5.41 -43.33
N ARG A 149 68.33 4.81 -43.91
CA ARG A 149 68.43 4.12 -45.21
C ARG A 149 68.23 5.04 -46.41
N ASP A 150 67.54 6.16 -46.23
CA ASP A 150 67.32 7.16 -47.28
C ASP A 150 68.52 8.12 -47.38
N ASP A 151 69.36 8.20 -46.35
CA ASP A 151 70.60 8.99 -46.29
C ASP A 151 71.85 8.27 -46.87
N ASP A 152 71.78 6.95 -47.12
CA ASP A 152 72.82 6.11 -47.76
C ASP A 152 72.64 6.01 -49.30
#